data_AF-R7NGM8-F1
#
_entry.id   AF-R7NGM8-F1
#
_cell.length_a   1.000
_cell.length_b   1.000
_cell.length_c   1.000
_cell.angle_alpha   90.00
_cell.angle_beta   90.00
_cell.angle_gamma   90.00
#
_symmetry.space_group_name_H-M   'P 1'
#
loop_
_entity.id
_entity.type
_entity.pdbx_description
1 polymer ?
#
loop_
_entity_poly.entity_id
_entity_poly.type
_entity_poly.pdbx_seq_one_letter_code
_entity_poly.pdbx_strand_id
1 'polypeptide(L)'
;MNLKEVVGMNLKYYRYQSGLSQEKFYTNLELNPKYMACIERGEENITIDHIEEIAFKLGISTYELITYNPDHVINKKRIDEKIKVFN
;
A
#
# COMPACT_ATOMS: atom_id res chain seq x y z
N MET A 1 9.02 4.49 -13.12
CA MET A 1 7.90 3.70 -12.59
C MET A 1 6.70 3.84 -13.50
N ASN A 2 5.94 2.77 -13.74
CA ASN A 2 4.61 2.85 -14.35
C ASN A 2 3.54 3.08 -13.28
N LEU A 3 2.29 3.31 -13.70
CA LEU A 3 1.20 3.62 -12.76
C LEU A 3 0.91 2.49 -11.76
N LYS A 4 1.07 1.22 -12.16
CA LYS A 4 0.86 0.08 -11.25
C LYS A 4 1.89 0.05 -10.13
N GLU A 5 3.14 0.38 -10.45
CA GLU A 5 4.22 0.50 -9.48
C GLU A 5 3.98 1.67 -8.51
N VAL A 6 3.42 2.78 -9.00
CA VAL A 6 3.03 3.94 -8.15
C VAL A 6 1.91 3.54 -7.18
N VAL A 7 0.83 2.92 -7.68
CA VAL A 7 -0.27 2.44 -6.84
C VAL A 7 0.23 1.44 -5.81
N GLY A 8 1.05 0.47 -6.23
CA GLY A 8 1.63 -0.52 -5.32
C GLY A 8 2.51 0.10 -4.24
N MET A 9 3.35 1.08 -4.61
CA MET A 9 4.19 1.83 -3.66
C MET A 9 3.35 2.57 -2.62
N ASN A 10 2.34 3.32 -3.06
CA ASN A 10 1.48 4.12 -2.18
C ASN A 10 0.64 3.24 -1.26
N LEU A 11 0.03 2.18 -1.79
CA LEU A 11 -0.73 1.20 -1.02
C LEU A 11 0.14 0.56 0.08
N LYS A 12 1.36 0.15 -0.29
CA LYS A 12 2.34 -0.40 0.64
C LYS A 12 2.72 0.62 1.71
N TYR A 13 2.91 1.88 1.35
CA TYR A 13 3.22 2.96 2.30
C TYR A 13 2.13 3.09 3.37
N TYR A 14 0.86 3.25 3.00
CA TYR A 14 -0.25 3.36 3.96
C TYR A 14 -0.35 2.13 4.86
N ARG A 15 -0.14 0.93 4.31
CA ARG A 15 -0.07 -0.28 5.13
C ARG A 15 1.07 -0.21 6.16
N TYR A 16 2.26 0.22 5.76
CA TYR A 16 3.39 0.32 6.70
C TYR A 16 3.15 1.36 7.80
N GLN A 17 2.44 2.46 7.50
CA GLN A 17 2.02 3.44 8.52
C GLN A 17 1.08 2.84 9.56
N SER A 18 0.24 1.86 9.19
CA SER A 18 -0.64 1.16 10.13
C SER A 18 0.09 0.23 11.11
N GLY A 19 1.33 -0.17 10.80
CA GLY A 19 2.06 -1.16 11.60
C GLY A 19 1.50 -2.59 11.53
N LEU A 20 0.61 -2.90 10.57
CA LEU A 20 -0.04 -4.20 10.42
C LEU A 20 0.48 -4.99 9.22
N SER A 21 0.59 -6.32 9.37
CA SER A 21 0.90 -7.22 8.25
C SER A 21 -0.12 -7.10 7.12
N GLN A 22 0.23 -7.54 5.91
CA GLN A 22 -0.70 -7.59 4.77
C GLN A 22 -2.02 -8.28 5.16
N GLU A 23 -1.92 -9.47 5.77
CA GLU A 23 -3.09 -10.24 6.21
C GLU A 23 -4.01 -9.42 7.12
N LYS A 24 -3.47 -8.83 8.19
CA LYS A 24 -4.28 -8.07 9.15
C LYS A 24 -4.82 -6.77 8.55
N PHE A 25 -3.99 -6.02 7.84
CA PHE A 25 -4.36 -4.73 7.28
C PHE A 25 -5.50 -4.88 6.27
N TYR A 26 -5.35 -5.77 5.29
CA TYR A 26 -6.35 -5.93 4.23
C TYR A 26 -7.61 -6.62 4.72
N THR A 27 -7.50 -7.58 5.66
CA THR A 27 -8.69 -8.18 6.28
C THR A 27 -9.51 -7.14 7.04
N ASN A 28 -8.87 -6.20 7.76
CA ASN A 28 -9.56 -5.12 8.47
C ASN A 28 -10.27 -4.13 7.51
N LEU A 29 -9.80 -4.03 6.28
CA LEU A 29 -10.42 -3.23 5.21
C LEU A 29 -11.41 -4.06 4.39
N GLU A 30 -11.66 -5.32 4.75
CA GLU A 30 -12.49 -6.24 3.97
C GLU A 30 -12.00 -6.39 2.51
N LEU A 31 -10.69 -6.39 2.32
CA LEU A 31 -10.00 -6.58 1.04
C LEU A 31 -9.25 -7.91 1.03
N ASN A 32 -9.11 -8.54 -0.14
CA ASN A 32 -8.39 -9.80 -0.26
C ASN A 32 -6.87 -9.60 -0.08
N PRO A 33 -6.24 -10.17 0.98
CA PRO A 33 -4.82 -9.91 1.24
C PRO A 33 -3.87 -10.41 0.14
N LYS A 34 -4.21 -11.51 -0.55
CA LYS A 34 -3.38 -12.06 -1.63
C LYS A 34 -3.40 -11.15 -2.85
N TYR A 35 -4.58 -10.70 -3.26
CA TYR A 35 -4.73 -9.78 -4.38
C TYR A 35 -4.03 -8.45 -4.09
N MET A 36 -4.22 -7.89 -2.89
CA MET A 36 -3.54 -6.66 -2.46
C MET A 36 -2.02 -6.80 -2.43
N ALA A 37 -1.49 -7.99 -2.07
CA ALA A 37 -0.06 -8.24 -2.15
C ALA A 37 0.46 -8.21 -3.60
N CYS A 38 -0.32 -8.68 -4.59
CA CYS A 38 0.05 -8.55 -6.01
C CYS A 38 0.01 -7.09 -6.48
N ILE A 39 -0.98 -6.31 -6.00
CA ILE A 39 -1.07 -4.86 -6.25
C ILE A 39 0.15 -4.12 -5.70
N GLU A 40 0.56 -4.41 -4.46
CA GLU A 40 1.78 -3.83 -3.87
C GLU A 40 3.06 -4.10 -4.67
N ARG A 41 3.09 -5.18 -5.46
CA ARG A 41 4.21 -5.54 -6.34
C ARG A 41 4.05 -4.99 -7.77
N GLY A 42 2.94 -4.32 -8.09
CA GLY A 42 2.65 -3.78 -9.42
C GLY A 42 2.34 -4.85 -10.47
N GLU A 43 1.99 -6.07 -10.05
CA GLU A 43 1.82 -7.24 -10.93
C GLU A 43 0.45 -7.26 -11.63
N GLU A 44 -0.56 -6.59 -11.05
CA GLU A 44 -1.96 -6.68 -11.49
C GLU A 44 -2.43 -5.45 -12.25
N ASN A 45 -3.24 -5.66 -13.29
CA ASN A 45 -3.98 -4.58 -13.95
C ASN A 45 -5.27 -4.31 -13.17
N ILE A 46 -5.20 -3.31 -12.27
CA ILE A 46 -6.34 -2.87 -11.47
C ILE A 46 -7.28 -1.96 -12.27
N THR A 47 -8.59 -2.11 -12.07
CA THR A 47 -9.60 -1.21 -12.66
C THR A 47 -9.67 0.10 -11.90
N ILE A 48 -10.19 1.14 -12.54
CA ILE A 48 -10.38 2.46 -11.90
C ILE A 48 -11.31 2.32 -10.68
N ASP A 49 -12.43 1.61 -10.82
CA ASP A 49 -13.40 1.36 -9.74
C ASP A 49 -12.75 0.72 -8.50
N HIS A 50 -11.83 -0.24 -8.69
CA HIS A 50 -11.09 -0.84 -7.57
C HIS A 50 -10.11 0.15 -6.93
N ILE A 51 -9.48 1.06 -7.68
CA ILE A 51 -8.62 2.10 -7.10
C ILE A 51 -9.48 3.01 -6.21
N GLU A 52 -10.67 3.39 -6.66
CA GLU A 52 -11.61 4.20 -5.87
C GLU A 52 -12.08 3.47 -4.61
N GLU A 53 -12.42 2.18 -4.72
CA GLU A 53 -12.80 1.35 -3.56
C GLU A 53 -11.66 1.28 -2.53
N ILE A 54 -10.43 1.02 -2.97
CA ILE A 54 -9.27 0.95 -2.08
C ILE A 54 -9.04 2.31 -1.42
N ALA A 55 -9.07 3.42 -2.17
CA ALA A 55 -8.91 4.77 -1.62
C ALA A 55 -9.98 5.08 -0.56
N PHE A 56 -11.24 4.75 -0.86
CA PHE A 56 -12.36 4.90 0.06
C PHE A 56 -12.14 4.12 1.35
N LYS A 57 -11.75 2.83 1.25
CA LYS A 57 -11.48 1.97 2.41
C LYS A 57 -10.29 2.44 3.24
N LEU A 58 -9.27 3.00 2.59
CA LEU A 58 -8.13 3.62 3.26
C LEU A 58 -8.45 4.97 3.89
N GLY A 59 -9.59 5.59 3.55
CA GLY A 59 -9.96 6.93 4.02
C GLY A 59 -9.13 8.06 3.41
N ILE A 60 -8.64 7.87 2.18
CA ILE A 60 -7.80 8.83 1.45
C ILE A 60 -8.45 9.21 0.12
N SER A 61 -7.92 10.25 -0.52
CA SER A 61 -8.35 10.63 -1.87
C SER A 61 -7.71 9.72 -2.92
N THR A 62 -8.45 9.40 -4.00
CA THR A 62 -7.95 8.55 -5.10
C THR A 62 -6.62 9.03 -5.69
N TYR A 63 -6.44 10.36 -5.81
CA TYR A 63 -5.20 10.92 -6.36
C TYR A 63 -3.96 10.57 -5.53
N GLU A 64 -4.11 10.34 -4.22
CA GLU A 64 -3.01 9.94 -3.34
C GLU A 64 -2.50 8.53 -3.65
N LEU A 65 -3.35 7.63 -4.19
CA LEU A 65 -2.92 6.31 -4.66
C LEU A 65 -2.23 6.36 -6.02
N ILE A 66 -2.66 7.23 -6.94
CA ILE A 66 -2.17 7.24 -8.33
C ILE A 66 -1.04 8.24 -8.59
N THR A 67 -0.74 9.13 -7.64
CA THR A 67 0.33 10.12 -7.77
C THR A 67 1.61 9.61 -7.15
N TYR A 68 2.72 9.70 -7.89
CA TYR A 68 4.03 9.39 -7.32
C TYR A 68 4.39 10.42 -6.24
N ASN A 69 4.69 9.94 -5.03
CA ASN A 69 5.19 10.76 -3.94
C ASN A 69 6.58 10.26 -3.48
N PRO A 70 7.66 11.05 -3.66
CA PRO A 70 9.00 10.66 -3.23
C PRO A 70 9.14 10.52 -1.70
N ASP A 71 8.23 11.11 -0.92
CA ASP A 71 8.24 11.02 0.54
C ASP A 71 7.65 9.69 1.06
N HIS A 72 7.06 8.86 0.20
CA HIS A 72 6.55 7.53 0.55
C HIS A 72 7.69 6.50 0.67
N VAL A 73 8.65 6.82 1.54
CA VAL A 73 9.84 6.00 1.79
C VAL A 73 9.52 4.90 2.80
N ILE A 74 9.83 3.66 2.45
CA ILE A 74 9.68 2.50 3.34
C ILE A 74 11.06 2.02 3.76
N ASN A 75 11.49 2.43 4.96
CA ASN A 75 12.82 2.12 5.51
C ASN A 75 12.92 0.74 6.17
N LYS A 76 11.81 0.00 6.25
CA LYS A 76 11.74 -1.33 6.88
C LYS A 76 11.48 -2.40 5.84
N LYS A 77 12.25 -3.49 5.88
CA LYS A 77 12.02 -4.65 4.99
C LYS A 77 10.84 -5.48 5.50
N ARG A 78 10.60 -5.49 6.81
CA ARG A 78 9.43 -6.11 7.44
C ARG A 78 8.82 -5.20 8.49
N ILE A 79 7.52 -5.32 8.73
CA ILE A 79 6.81 -4.50 9.73
C ILE A 79 7.27 -4.79 11.16
N ASP A 80 7.56 -6.05 11.44
CA ASP A 80 8.10 -6.56 12.70
C ASP A 80 9.62 -6.34 12.84
N GLU A 81 10.27 -5.75 11.84
CA GLU A 81 11.67 -5.36 11.93
C GLU A 81 11.81 -4.23 12.96
N LYS A 82 12.61 -4.49 14.00
CA LYS A 82 12.97 -3.47 15.00
C LYS A 82 13.56 -2.27 14.26
N ILE A 83 13.13 -1.06 14.63
CA ILE A 83 13.72 0.17 14.12
C ILE A 83 15.22 0.10 14.41
N LYS A 84 16.05 0.17 13.36
CA LYS A 84 17.48 0.43 13.55
C LYS A 84 17.58 1.86 14.05
N VAL A 85 17.74 1.99 15.37
CA VAL A 85 18.12 3.27 15.97
C VAL A 85 19.56 3.51 15.53
N PHE A 86 19.75 4.42 14.59
CA PHE A 86 21.07 4.95 14.28
C PHE A 86 21.35 6.00 15.37
N ASN A 87 22.30 5.69 16.26
CA ASN A 87 22.88 6.65 17.19
C ASN A 87 23.83 7.59 16.44
#